data_AF-A0A4S5JDQ0-F1
#
_entry.id   AF-A0A4S5JDQ0-F1
#
_cell.length_a   1.000
_cell.length_b   1.000
_cell.length_c   1.000
_cell.angle_alpha   90.00
_cell.angle_beta   90.00
_cell.angle_gamma   90.00
#
_symmetry.space_group_name_H-M   'P 1'
#
loop_
_entity.id
_entity.type
_entity.pdbx_description
1 polymer ?
#
loop_
_entity_poly.entity_id
_entity_poly.type
_entity_poly.pdbx_seq_one_letter_code
_entity_poly.pdbx_strand_id
1 'polypeptide(L)'
;AREYTDLEEVWKSEKAALHGSQHIKEELEKARLELESANRSGNLEKMSELQYGRIPALEKQYDLATQAEMQEFTLLRNKVGEEEIAEVVSKWTGIPVSKMLEGERDKLLKMDEALHQRVIGQDEAVNSVANAIRRSRAGLSDPNRPNGSFLFLGPTGVGKTELCKSLATFLFDTEEAMVRIDMSEFMEKHSVARLVG
;
A
#
# COMPACT_ATOMS: atom_id res chain seq x y z
N ALA A 1 9.34 39.09 13.56
CA ALA A 1 8.45 39.34 14.71
C ALA A 1 6.99 39.26 14.30
N ARG A 2 6.50 40.10 13.37
CA ARG A 2 5.12 40.02 12.85
C ARG A 2 4.80 38.69 12.16
N GLU A 3 5.65 38.25 11.21
CA GLU A 3 5.46 36.95 10.52
C GLU A 3 5.36 35.74 11.46
N TYR A 4 6.09 35.75 12.59
CA TYR A 4 6.00 34.68 13.58
C TYR A 4 4.63 34.67 14.27
N THR A 5 4.15 35.85 14.67
CA THR A 5 2.85 36.00 15.31
C THR A 5 1.71 35.62 14.37
N ASP A 6 1.81 36.00 13.09
CA ASP A 6 0.83 35.67 12.06
C ASP A 6 0.75 34.14 11.84
N LEU A 7 1.91 33.46 11.74
CA LEU A 7 1.97 32.00 11.62
C LEU A 7 1.50 31.27 12.89
N GLU A 8 1.78 31.82 14.07
CA GLU A 8 1.32 31.26 15.35
C GLU A 8 -0.21 31.33 15.49
N GLU A 9 -0.82 32.42 15.01
CA GLU A 9 -2.28 32.59 14.99
C GLU A 9 -2.94 31.60 14.02
N VAL A 10 -2.37 31.44 12.82
CA VAL A 10 -2.81 30.41 11.86
C VAL A 10 -2.72 29.02 12.50
N TRP A 11 -1.58 28.63 13.06
CA TRP A 11 -1.41 27.32 13.70
C TRP A 11 -2.39 27.07 14.85
N LYS A 12 -2.65 28.07 15.70
CA LYS A 12 -3.63 27.95 16.79
C LYS A 12 -5.04 27.77 16.28
N SER A 13 -5.41 28.46 15.20
CA SER A 13 -6.73 28.34 14.57
C SER A 13 -6.93 26.95 13.95
N GLU A 14 -5.96 26.46 13.17
CA GLU A 14 -5.97 25.11 12.58
C GLU A 14 -6.05 24.02 13.67
N LYS A 15 -5.28 24.15 14.74
CA LYS A 15 -5.31 23.21 15.88
C LYS A 15 -6.65 23.23 16.62
N ALA A 16 -7.26 24.40 16.80
CA ALA A 16 -8.56 24.54 17.47
C ALA A 16 -9.69 23.89 16.65
N ALA A 17 -9.67 24.08 15.32
CA ALA A 17 -10.61 23.43 14.42
C ALA A 17 -10.53 21.90 14.51
N LEU A 18 -9.31 21.36 14.49
CA LEU A 18 -9.08 19.91 14.58
C LEU A 18 -9.52 19.30 15.91
N HIS A 19 -9.22 19.96 17.03
CA HIS A 19 -9.71 19.51 18.34
C HIS A 19 -11.23 19.57 18.44
N GLY A 20 -11.87 20.57 17.83
CA GLY A 20 -13.33 20.66 17.77
C GLY A 20 -13.96 19.48 17.03
N SER A 21 -13.45 19.16 15.84
CA SER A 21 -13.89 18.00 15.04
C SER A 21 -13.67 16.67 15.78
N GLN A 22 -12.50 16.51 16.42
CA GLN A 22 -12.19 15.33 17.23
C GLN A 22 -13.16 15.16 18.40
N HIS A 23 -13.50 16.25 19.10
CA HIS A 23 -14.46 16.20 20.20
C HIS A 23 -15.86 15.79 19.74
N ILE A 24 -16.36 16.35 18.63
CA ILE A 24 -17.66 15.97 18.05
C ILE A 24 -17.66 14.48 17.67
N LYS A 25 -16.56 13.99 17.09
CA LYS A 25 -16.41 12.57 16.74
C LYS A 25 -16.43 11.66 17.98
N GLU A 26 -15.78 12.06 19.06
CA GLU A 26 -15.82 11.33 20.33
C GLU A 26 -17.23 11.31 20.94
N GLU A 27 -17.98 12.42 20.89
CA GLU A 27 -19.37 12.45 21.34
C GLU A 27 -20.29 11.57 20.49
N LEU A 28 -20.07 11.55 19.17
CA LEU A 28 -20.81 10.71 18.24
C LEU A 28 -20.59 9.23 18.54
N GLU A 29 -19.35 8.80 18.74
CA GLU A 29 -19.02 7.42 19.10
C GLU A 29 -19.60 7.03 20.47
N LYS A 30 -19.56 7.94 21.46
CA LYS A 30 -20.24 7.72 22.75
C LYS A 30 -21.74 7.53 22.56
N ALA A 31 -22.40 8.38 21.77
CA ALA A 31 -23.83 8.28 21.50
C ALA A 31 -24.20 6.96 20.79
N ARG A 32 -23.35 6.47 19.88
CA ARG A 32 -23.52 5.16 19.22
C ARG A 32 -23.38 4.00 20.20
N LEU A 33 -22.38 4.03 21.07
CA LEU A 33 -22.21 3.02 22.14
C LEU A 33 -23.38 3.03 23.14
N GLU A 34 -23.89 4.21 23.49
CA GLU A 34 -25.07 4.35 24.34
C GLU A 34 -26.33 3.77 23.68
N LEU A 35 -26.50 3.95 22.36
CA LEU A 35 -27.60 3.36 21.60
C LEU A 35 -27.55 1.82 21.64
N GLU A 36 -26.37 1.22 21.45
CA GLU A 36 -26.19 -0.22 21.57
C GLU A 36 -26.47 -0.74 22.99
N SER A 37 -26.09 0.03 24.02
CA SER A 37 -26.39 -0.30 25.41
C SER A 37 -27.89 -0.20 25.70
N ALA A 38 -28.55 0.83 25.19
CA ALA A 38 -30.01 1.01 25.31
C ALA A 38 -30.77 -0.12 24.59
N ASN A 39 -30.27 -0.58 23.44
CA ASN A 39 -30.82 -1.73 22.72
C ASN A 39 -30.71 -3.03 23.54
N ARG A 40 -29.54 -3.29 24.14
CA ARG A 40 -29.33 -4.47 25.00
C ARG A 40 -30.17 -4.47 26.27
N SER A 41 -30.44 -3.29 26.84
CA SER A 41 -31.25 -3.12 28.04
C SER A 41 -32.75 -2.95 27.76
N GLY A 42 -33.16 -2.92 26.49
CA GLY A 42 -34.57 -2.75 26.09
C GLY A 42 -35.15 -1.37 26.36
N ASN A 43 -34.32 -0.34 26.54
CA ASN A 43 -34.79 1.03 26.81
C ASN A 43 -35.14 1.76 25.50
N LEU A 44 -36.37 1.55 25.03
CA LEU A 44 -36.89 2.09 23.77
C LEU A 44 -36.95 3.62 23.73
N GLU A 45 -37.17 4.28 24.87
CA GLU A 45 -37.24 5.74 24.97
C GLU A 45 -35.87 6.35 24.68
N LYS A 46 -34.83 5.87 25.38
CA LYS A 46 -33.45 6.32 25.18
C LYS A 46 -32.92 5.96 23.78
N MET A 47 -33.35 4.84 23.22
CA MET A 47 -33.02 4.50 21.82
C MET A 47 -33.58 5.52 20.83
N SER A 48 -34.86 5.88 20.97
CA SER A 48 -35.51 6.84 20.06
C SER A 48 -34.84 8.22 20.12
N GLU A 49 -34.54 8.70 21.34
CA GLU A 49 -33.86 9.98 21.55
C GLU A 49 -32.47 10.01 20.88
N LEU A 50 -31.68 8.95 21.08
CA LEU A 50 -30.34 8.86 20.50
C LEU A 50 -30.39 8.71 18.98
N GLN A 51 -31.25 7.83 18.47
CA GLN A 51 -31.32 7.46 17.05
C GLN A 51 -31.90 8.59 16.18
N TYR A 52 -32.92 9.31 16.65
CA TYR A 52 -33.60 10.35 15.85
C TYR A 52 -33.25 11.77 16.27
N GLY A 53 -32.64 11.97 17.45
CA GLY A 53 -32.27 13.28 17.96
C GLY A 53 -30.76 13.51 17.94
N ARG A 54 -30.07 12.89 18.90
CA ARG A 54 -28.67 13.23 19.22
C ARG A 54 -27.67 12.80 18.14
N ILE A 55 -27.78 11.57 17.64
CA ILE A 55 -26.85 11.06 16.61
C ILE A 55 -26.96 11.88 15.31
N PRO A 56 -28.15 12.10 14.72
CA PRO A 56 -28.27 12.91 13.49
C PRO A 56 -27.77 14.36 13.67
N ALA A 57 -27.97 14.94 14.86
CA ALA A 57 -27.46 16.28 15.16
C ALA A 57 -25.92 16.32 15.19
N LEU A 58 -25.30 15.35 15.85
CA LEU A 58 -23.84 15.22 15.93
C LEU A 58 -23.21 14.87 14.57
N GLU A 59 -23.85 14.01 13.76
CA GLU A 59 -23.40 13.71 12.40
C GLU A 59 -23.41 14.97 11.52
N LYS A 60 -24.49 15.76 11.57
CA LYS A 60 -24.57 17.02 10.83
C LYS A 60 -23.50 18.04 11.28
N GLN A 61 -23.22 18.12 12.58
CA GLN A 61 -22.17 18.98 13.11
C GLN A 61 -20.78 18.51 12.67
N TYR A 62 -20.54 17.19 12.68
CA TYR A 62 -19.30 16.58 12.23
C TYR A 62 -19.06 16.81 10.74
N ASP A 63 -20.08 16.66 9.89
CA ASP A 63 -19.97 16.91 8.45
C ASP A 63 -19.64 18.38 8.15
N LEU A 64 -20.28 19.32 8.87
CA LEU A 64 -19.99 20.74 8.74
C LEU A 64 -18.55 21.08 9.18
N ALA A 65 -18.09 20.49 10.29
CA ALA A 65 -16.72 20.65 10.77
C ALA A 65 -15.70 20.06 9.78
N THR A 66 -15.99 18.89 9.21
CA THR A 66 -15.13 18.21 8.24
C THR A 66 -15.05 18.97 6.92
N GLN A 67 -16.14 19.61 6.47
CA GLN A 67 -16.13 20.50 5.30
C GLN A 67 -15.30 21.76 5.55
N ALA A 68 -15.29 22.29 6.77
CA ALA A 68 -14.40 23.40 7.13
C ALA A 68 -12.92 22.97 7.14
N GLU A 69 -12.62 21.72 7.55
CA GLU A 69 -11.28 21.11 7.42
C GLU A 69 -10.89 20.78 5.95
N MET A 70 -11.84 20.80 5.01
CA MET A 70 -11.53 20.64 3.58
C MET A 70 -10.93 21.90 2.95
N GLN A 71 -11.05 23.08 3.59
CA GLN A 71 -10.16 24.19 3.27
C GLN A 71 -8.75 23.79 3.73
N GLU A 72 -7.81 23.70 2.79
CA GLU A 72 -6.45 23.19 3.03
C GLU A 72 -5.80 23.89 4.23
N PHE A 73 -5.62 23.14 5.31
CA PHE A 73 -4.69 23.53 6.37
C PHE A 73 -3.30 23.70 5.77
N THR A 74 -2.69 24.84 6.07
CA THR A 74 -1.38 25.24 5.55
C THR A 74 -0.23 24.73 6.42
N LEU A 75 -0.42 24.72 7.75
CA LEU A 75 0.65 24.36 8.70
C LEU A 75 0.48 22.96 9.28
N LEU A 76 -0.76 22.45 9.35
CA LEU A 76 -1.07 21.15 9.94
C LEU A 76 -1.64 20.18 8.91
N ARG A 77 -0.92 19.09 8.64
CA ARG A 77 -1.42 17.97 7.84
C ARG A 77 -2.04 16.92 8.75
N ASN A 78 -3.35 16.69 8.61
CA ASN A 78 -4.10 15.68 9.37
C ASN A 78 -4.61 14.51 8.51
N LYS A 79 -4.47 14.60 7.18
CA LYS A 79 -4.89 13.54 6.26
C LYS A 79 -3.75 12.57 6.04
N VAL A 80 -4.05 11.28 6.19
CA VAL A 80 -3.13 10.19 5.85
C VAL A 80 -3.36 9.82 4.40
N GLY A 81 -2.40 10.12 3.54
CA GLY A 81 -2.38 9.78 2.12
C GLY A 81 -1.41 8.64 1.79
N GLU A 82 -1.17 8.47 0.49
CA GLU A 82 -0.24 7.45 -0.02
C GLU A 82 1.21 7.71 0.44
N GLU A 83 1.62 8.98 0.53
CA GLU A 83 2.95 9.39 0.97
C GLU A 83 3.22 8.98 2.42
N GLU A 84 2.29 9.29 3.34
CA GLU A 84 2.43 8.95 4.76
C GLU A 84 2.47 7.42 4.98
N ILE A 85 1.66 6.67 4.23
CA ILE A 85 1.67 5.20 4.28
C ILE A 85 3.01 4.67 3.75
N ALA A 86 3.46 5.17 2.59
CA ALA A 86 4.69 4.74 1.97
C ALA A 86 5.91 5.02 2.87
N GLU A 87 5.96 6.14 3.59
CA GLU A 87 7.04 6.43 4.54
C GLU A 87 7.13 5.39 5.66
N VAL A 88 5.99 4.96 6.21
CA VAL A 88 5.96 3.95 7.27
C VAL A 88 6.40 2.59 6.75
N VAL A 89 5.86 2.16 5.60
CA VAL A 89 6.23 0.88 4.97
C VAL A 89 7.70 0.88 4.55
N SER A 90 8.21 2.01 4.05
CA SER A 90 9.62 2.19 3.70
C SER A 90 10.54 2.00 4.90
N LYS A 91 10.20 2.57 6.06
CA LYS A 91 10.97 2.36 7.31
C LYS A 91 11.02 0.90 7.75
N TRP A 92 9.98 0.12 7.50
CA TRP A 92 9.94 -1.30 7.86
C TRP A 92 10.63 -2.22 6.86
N THR A 93 10.48 -1.92 5.57
CA THR A 93 10.95 -2.78 4.46
C THR A 93 12.32 -2.38 3.91
N GLY A 94 12.77 -1.15 4.18
CA GLY A 94 13.97 -0.57 3.57
C GLY A 94 13.80 -0.14 2.11
N ILE A 95 12.63 -0.34 1.50
CA ILE A 95 12.36 0.02 0.10
C ILE A 95 12.10 1.55 0.02
N PRO A 96 12.75 2.30 -0.88
CA PRO A 96 12.54 3.75 -0.99
C PRO A 96 11.10 4.14 -1.37
N VAL A 97 10.58 5.21 -0.76
CA VAL A 97 9.25 5.77 -1.05
C VAL A 97 9.07 6.09 -2.53
N SER A 98 10.10 6.63 -3.19
CA SER A 98 10.09 6.93 -4.62
C SER A 98 9.82 5.71 -5.51
N LYS A 99 10.24 4.51 -5.08
CA LYS A 99 9.95 3.25 -5.79
C LYS A 99 8.53 2.74 -5.53
N MET A 100 7.99 2.99 -4.34
CA MET A 100 6.62 2.59 -3.98
C MET A 100 5.56 3.45 -4.68
N LEU A 101 5.84 4.75 -4.83
CA LEU A 101 4.96 5.70 -5.52
C LEU A 101 5.14 5.68 -7.04
N GLU A 102 6.09 4.90 -7.57
CA GLU A 102 6.27 4.76 -9.01
C GLU A 102 5.08 4.01 -9.63
N GLY A 103 4.45 4.62 -10.63
CA GLY A 103 3.32 4.01 -11.33
C GLY A 103 3.71 2.69 -11.99
N GLU A 104 2.98 1.62 -11.66
CA GLU A 104 3.27 0.25 -12.12
C GLU A 104 3.36 0.16 -13.66
N ARG A 105 2.51 0.90 -14.38
CA ARG A 105 2.53 0.92 -15.85
C ARG A 105 3.85 1.45 -16.41
N ASP A 106 4.30 2.60 -15.93
CA ASP A 106 5.49 3.26 -16.46
C ASP A 106 6.76 2.49 -16.05
N LYS A 107 6.75 1.88 -14.86
CA LYS A 107 7.75 0.90 -14.41
C LYS A 107 7.85 -0.23 -15.44
N LEU A 108 6.74 -0.95 -15.71
CA LEU A 108 6.72 -2.10 -16.63
C LEU A 108 7.13 -1.76 -18.08
N LEU A 109 6.86 -0.54 -18.55
CA LEU A 109 7.29 -0.11 -19.88
C LEU A 109 8.82 -0.05 -19.99
N LYS A 110 9.53 0.29 -18.91
CA LYS A 110 10.99 0.38 -18.86
C LYS A 110 11.68 -0.92 -18.42
N MET A 111 10.94 -2.03 -18.33
CA MET A 111 11.48 -3.29 -17.81
C MET A 111 12.71 -3.79 -18.58
N ASP A 112 12.68 -3.79 -19.92
CA ASP A 112 13.80 -4.29 -20.73
C ASP A 112 15.09 -3.49 -20.44
N GLU A 113 14.98 -2.15 -20.42
CA GLU A 113 16.09 -1.25 -20.10
C GLU A 113 16.63 -1.49 -18.68
N ALA A 114 15.73 -1.63 -17.70
CA ALA A 114 16.10 -1.87 -16.31
C ALA A 114 16.80 -3.24 -16.12
N LEU A 115 16.33 -4.29 -16.80
CA LEU A 115 16.99 -5.60 -16.77
C LEU A 115 18.37 -5.56 -17.43
N HIS A 116 18.51 -4.81 -18.53
CA HIS A 116 19.79 -4.65 -19.23
C HIS A 116 20.85 -3.86 -18.46
N GLN A 117 20.48 -3.13 -17.39
CA GLN A 117 21.47 -2.51 -16.50
C GLN A 117 22.37 -3.55 -15.81
N ARG A 118 21.88 -4.78 -15.63
CA ARG A 118 22.62 -5.88 -14.99
C ARG A 118 22.87 -7.04 -15.93
N VAL A 119 21.96 -7.31 -16.85
CA VAL A 119 22.04 -8.42 -17.81
C VAL A 119 22.60 -7.93 -19.13
N ILE A 120 23.85 -8.28 -19.41
CA ILE A 120 24.53 -7.92 -20.66
C ILE A 120 24.17 -8.92 -21.76
N GLY A 121 23.61 -8.42 -22.87
CA GLY A 121 23.10 -9.24 -23.97
C GLY A 121 21.88 -10.06 -23.56
N GLN A 122 21.76 -11.28 -24.10
CA GLN A 122 20.59 -12.16 -23.89
C GLN A 122 19.26 -11.51 -24.27
N ASP A 123 19.27 -10.67 -25.33
CA ASP A 123 18.15 -9.80 -25.71
C ASP A 123 16.85 -10.60 -25.92
N GLU A 124 16.93 -11.80 -26.52
CA GLU A 124 15.78 -12.68 -26.70
C GLU A 124 15.16 -13.11 -25.37
N ALA A 125 15.98 -13.47 -24.38
CA ALA A 125 15.51 -13.90 -23.07
C ALA A 125 14.87 -12.74 -22.29
N VAL A 126 15.51 -11.57 -22.30
CA VAL A 126 15.00 -10.35 -21.65
C VAL A 126 13.65 -9.97 -22.25
N ASN A 127 13.57 -9.83 -23.58
CA ASN A 127 12.34 -9.50 -24.28
C ASN A 127 11.21 -10.52 -24.04
N SER A 128 11.55 -11.82 -24.02
CA SER A 128 10.56 -12.88 -23.78
C SER A 128 9.97 -12.80 -22.37
N VAL A 129 10.81 -12.57 -21.36
CA VAL A 129 10.39 -12.39 -19.97
C VAL A 129 9.55 -11.13 -19.83
N ALA A 130 10.03 -9.99 -20.34
CA ALA A 130 9.34 -8.71 -20.20
C ALA A 130 7.95 -8.74 -20.85
N ASN A 131 7.84 -9.31 -22.05
CA ASN A 131 6.56 -9.45 -22.74
C ASN A 131 5.58 -10.36 -22.00
N ALA A 132 6.04 -11.46 -21.42
CA ALA A 132 5.18 -12.34 -20.63
C ALA A 132 4.66 -11.67 -19.36
N ILE A 133 5.53 -10.97 -18.61
CA ILE A 133 5.12 -10.25 -17.40
C ILE A 133 4.16 -9.11 -17.73
N ARG A 134 4.41 -8.32 -18.79
CA ARG A 134 3.49 -7.27 -19.25
C ARG A 134 2.11 -7.83 -19.60
N ARG A 135 2.04 -8.97 -20.31
CA ARG A 135 0.76 -9.63 -20.62
C ARG A 135 0.01 -10.08 -19.36
N SER A 136 0.72 -10.63 -18.38
CA SER A 136 0.11 -11.03 -17.11
C SER A 136 -0.44 -9.82 -16.35
N ARG A 137 0.34 -8.74 -16.22
CA ARG A 137 -0.08 -7.52 -15.52
C ARG A 137 -1.18 -6.75 -16.24
N ALA A 138 -1.28 -6.88 -17.56
CA ALA A 138 -2.40 -6.34 -18.35
C ALA A 138 -3.69 -7.16 -18.23
N GLY A 139 -3.72 -8.24 -17.43
CA GLY A 139 -4.91 -9.09 -17.27
C GLY A 139 -5.22 -9.95 -18.50
N LEU A 140 -4.27 -10.09 -19.43
CA LEU A 140 -4.43 -10.91 -20.65
C LEU A 140 -4.09 -12.39 -20.40
N SER A 141 -3.64 -12.74 -19.19
CA SER A 141 -3.30 -14.11 -18.78
C SER A 141 -4.30 -14.62 -17.75
N ASP A 142 -4.42 -15.95 -17.64
CA ASP A 142 -5.26 -16.60 -16.64
C ASP A 142 -4.83 -16.18 -15.21
N PRO A 143 -5.74 -15.63 -14.38
CA PRO A 143 -5.43 -15.19 -13.03
C PRO A 143 -5.04 -16.34 -12.08
N ASN A 144 -5.35 -17.59 -12.42
CA ASN A 144 -4.98 -18.76 -11.63
C ASN A 144 -3.58 -19.30 -11.95
N ARG A 145 -2.81 -18.62 -12.81
CA ARG A 145 -1.46 -19.03 -13.21
C ARG A 145 -0.41 -18.02 -12.72
N PRO A 146 0.85 -18.45 -12.55
CA PRO A 146 1.93 -17.53 -12.22
C PRO A 146 2.08 -16.42 -13.28
N ASN A 147 2.59 -15.26 -12.87
CA ASN A 147 2.80 -14.11 -13.75
C ASN A 147 3.70 -14.42 -14.96
N GLY A 148 4.57 -15.42 -14.82
CA GLY A 148 5.35 -16.00 -15.90
C GLY A 148 5.93 -17.33 -15.46
N SER A 149 6.05 -18.26 -16.41
CA SER A 149 6.77 -19.53 -16.22
C SER A 149 7.75 -19.66 -17.37
N PHE A 150 9.03 -19.81 -17.03
CA PHE A 150 10.12 -19.74 -17.99
C PHE A 150 11.06 -20.92 -17.79
N LEU A 151 11.58 -21.44 -18.91
CA LEU A 151 12.65 -22.44 -18.93
C LEU A 151 13.87 -21.83 -19.61
N PHE A 152 14.91 -21.52 -18.84
CA PHE A 152 16.14 -20.93 -19.37
C PHE A 152 17.14 -21.99 -19.82
N LEU A 153 17.28 -22.15 -21.13
CA LEU A 153 18.22 -23.07 -21.77
C LEU A 153 19.51 -22.34 -22.17
N GLY A 154 20.65 -23.06 -22.22
CA GLY A 154 21.96 -22.49 -22.54
C GLY A 154 23.09 -22.89 -21.58
N PRO A 155 24.31 -22.41 -21.81
CA PRO A 155 25.48 -22.75 -20.98
C PRO A 155 25.36 -22.22 -19.55
N THR A 156 26.22 -22.70 -18.65
CA THR A 156 26.39 -22.12 -17.31
C THR A 156 27.14 -20.79 -17.39
N GLY A 157 26.91 -19.90 -16.43
CA GLY A 157 27.64 -18.62 -16.32
C GLY A 157 27.23 -17.52 -17.30
N VAL A 158 26.29 -17.76 -18.22
CA VAL A 158 25.87 -16.76 -19.25
C VAL A 158 24.80 -15.76 -18.78
N GLY A 159 24.44 -15.76 -17.48
CA GLY A 159 23.52 -14.77 -16.91
C GLY A 159 22.09 -15.24 -16.62
N LYS A 160 21.78 -16.55 -16.72
CA LYS A 160 20.43 -17.07 -16.39
C LYS A 160 19.98 -16.71 -14.97
N THR A 161 20.83 -16.96 -13.98
CA THR A 161 20.56 -16.63 -12.57
C THR A 161 20.56 -15.11 -12.36
N GLU A 162 21.38 -14.38 -13.10
CA GLU A 162 21.45 -12.92 -13.01
C GLU A 162 20.17 -12.26 -13.53
N LEU A 163 19.57 -12.81 -14.58
CA LEU A 163 18.25 -12.41 -15.07
C LEU A 163 17.17 -12.65 -14.01
N CYS A 164 17.19 -13.79 -13.29
CA CYS A 164 16.26 -14.04 -12.19
C CYS A 164 16.41 -13.01 -11.06
N LYS A 165 17.64 -12.72 -10.63
CA LYS A 165 17.91 -11.72 -9.58
C LYS A 165 17.47 -10.32 -10.01
N SER A 166 17.83 -9.93 -11.24
CA SER A 166 17.45 -8.64 -11.81
C SER A 166 15.93 -8.50 -11.90
N LEU A 167 15.23 -9.57 -12.28
CA LEU A 167 13.78 -9.62 -12.31
C LEU A 167 13.17 -9.50 -10.91
N ALA A 168 13.74 -10.17 -9.90
CA ALA A 168 13.30 -10.07 -8.52
C ALA A 168 13.46 -8.63 -7.99
N THR A 169 14.64 -8.02 -8.20
CA THR A 169 14.86 -6.61 -7.85
C THR A 169 13.92 -5.66 -8.58
N PHE A 170 13.64 -5.92 -9.86
CA PHE A 170 12.77 -5.05 -10.63
C PHE A 170 11.30 -5.15 -10.19
N LEU A 171 10.79 -6.37 -10.00
CA LEU A 171 9.37 -6.58 -9.68
C LEU A 171 9.03 -6.37 -8.21
N PHE A 172 9.97 -6.65 -7.30
CA PHE A 172 9.73 -6.69 -5.86
C PHE A 172 10.66 -5.78 -5.09
N ASP A 173 11.45 -4.96 -5.78
CA ASP A 173 12.36 -3.96 -5.21
C ASP A 173 13.49 -4.51 -4.32
N THR A 174 13.60 -5.84 -4.21
CA THR A 174 14.65 -6.56 -3.46
C THR A 174 15.06 -7.87 -4.15
N GLU A 175 16.33 -8.27 -4.01
CA GLU A 175 16.80 -9.60 -4.43
C GLU A 175 16.32 -10.71 -3.48
N GLU A 176 15.98 -10.37 -2.24
CA GLU A 176 15.54 -11.34 -1.22
C GLU A 176 14.19 -11.98 -1.55
N ALA A 177 13.42 -11.36 -2.46
CA ALA A 177 12.18 -11.89 -3.01
C ALA A 177 12.41 -13.04 -4.03
N MET A 178 13.59 -13.67 -4.00
CA MET A 178 13.93 -14.82 -4.82
C MET A 178 14.06 -16.08 -3.96
N VAL A 179 13.14 -17.02 -4.15
CA VAL A 179 13.28 -18.37 -3.60
C VAL A 179 14.12 -19.22 -4.55
N ARG A 180 15.31 -19.64 -4.10
CA ARG A 180 16.21 -20.50 -4.87
C ARG A 180 16.14 -21.93 -4.35
N ILE A 181 15.84 -22.87 -5.24
CA ILE A 181 15.81 -24.29 -4.93
C ILE A 181 16.83 -25.01 -5.82
N ASP A 182 17.82 -25.65 -5.22
CA ASP A 182 18.81 -26.45 -5.97
C ASP A 182 18.26 -27.86 -6.20
N MET A 183 17.80 -28.13 -7.43
CA MET A 183 17.25 -29.43 -7.82
C MET A 183 18.25 -30.58 -7.70
N SER A 184 19.55 -30.30 -7.65
CA SER A 184 20.59 -31.33 -7.44
C SER A 184 20.45 -32.00 -6.07
N GLU A 185 19.86 -31.30 -5.10
CA GLU A 185 19.58 -31.84 -3.75
C GLU A 185 18.31 -32.71 -3.71
N PHE A 186 17.51 -32.74 -4.80
CA PHE A 186 16.20 -33.37 -4.87
C PHE A 186 16.11 -34.54 -5.87
N MET A 187 17.22 -35.27 -6.06
CA MET A 187 17.27 -36.39 -7.01
C MET A 187 16.57 -37.66 -6.51
N GLU A 188 16.42 -37.83 -5.19
CA GLU A 188 15.82 -39.03 -4.60
C GLU A 188 14.38 -38.78 -4.16
N LYS A 189 13.54 -39.83 -4.20
CA LYS A 189 12.12 -39.75 -3.81
C LYS A 189 11.94 -39.20 -2.39
N HIS A 190 12.87 -39.51 -1.49
CA HIS A 190 12.80 -39.08 -0.10
C HIS A 190 13.18 -37.60 0.08
N SER A 191 14.05 -37.04 -0.78
CA SER A 191 14.38 -35.61 -0.73
C SER A 191 13.25 -34.75 -1.26
N VAL A 192 12.50 -35.21 -2.28
CA VAL A 192 11.34 -34.47 -2.84
C VAL A 192 10.24 -34.23 -1.79
N ALA A 193 10.07 -35.12 -0.81
CA ALA A 193 9.09 -34.93 0.26
C ALA A 193 9.28 -33.62 1.04
N ARG A 194 10.52 -33.11 1.12
CA ARG A 194 10.83 -31.84 1.81
C ARG A 194 10.33 -30.60 1.06
N LEU A 195 10.01 -30.69 -0.23
CA LEU A 195 9.49 -29.57 -1.04
C LEU A 195 7.98 -29.38 -0.90
N VAL A 196 7.26 -30.45 -0.59
CA VAL A 196 5.79 -30.45 -0.54
C VAL A 196 5.28 -30.09 0.86
N GLY A 197 6.10 -30.31 1.89
CA GLY A 197 5.70 -30.21 3.30
C GLY A 197 5.24 -31.56 3.83
#